data_AF-A0A3D1PCT7-F1
#
_entry.id   AF-A0A3D1PCT7-F1
#
_cell.length_a   1.000
_cell.length_b   1.000
_cell.length_c   1.000
_cell.angle_alpha   90.00
_cell.angle_beta   90.00
_cell.angle_gamma   90.00
#
_symmetry.space_group_name_H-M   'P 1'
#
loop_
_entity.id
_entity.type
_entity.pdbx_description
1 polymer ?
#
loop_
_entity_poly.entity_id
_entity_poly.type
_entity_poly.pdbx_seq_one_letter_code
_entity_poly.pdbx_strand_id
1 'polypeptide(L)'
;MFQLQERAASVPTNSYQREDWQKGYESLKQEFDYWIDDVEGEIPQELQGTLFRNGPGLLDVNGQRIHHPFDGDGMISAIAFRDGRAHFRNRYIRTAAYLEEQKAGKILYRGVFGTQKPGGWLNNAFDFKLKNIANTNVIYWGGKLLALWEASDPHRLDPHTLETLGKDSLNGVLADGDPFAAHPRFDPSCDFDGGEPCLVNFSIKVGLSTTITIFELDSAGKVVRKHAHSVPGFAFMHDFAITPNYCIFFQNPVVFNPLPFALGLRGAAECMKFQPHKPTRVILIPRKPSAGKVQILETHSGFVFHHANAF
;
A
#
# COMPACT_ATOMS: atom_id res chain seq x y z
N MET A 1 39.00 -0.71 -54.82
CA MET A 1 38.72 -1.79 -53.85
C MET A 1 37.79 -1.18 -52.82
N PHE A 2 36.48 -1.41 -52.95
CA PHE A 2 35.45 -0.72 -52.17
C PHE A 2 35.37 -1.29 -50.75
N GLN A 3 35.47 -0.40 -49.75
CA GLN A 3 35.18 -0.69 -48.35
C GLN A 3 33.68 -0.92 -48.19
N LEU A 4 33.31 -2.17 -47.92
CA LEU A 4 32.01 -2.56 -47.39
C LEU A 4 32.29 -3.55 -46.27
N GLN A 5 32.42 -3.04 -45.05
CA GLN A 5 32.30 -3.85 -43.84
C GLN A 5 31.58 -3.05 -42.75
N GLU A 6 30.27 -3.33 -42.71
CA GLU A 6 29.49 -3.60 -41.50
C GLU A 6 29.36 -2.47 -40.47
N ARG A 7 28.45 -1.54 -40.78
CA ARG A 7 27.54 -1.01 -39.74
C ARG A 7 26.55 -2.11 -39.34
N ALA A 8 27.00 -3.10 -38.58
CA ALA A 8 26.10 -3.92 -37.78
C ALA A 8 25.70 -3.07 -36.56
N ALA A 9 24.65 -2.27 -36.72
CA ALA A 9 24.04 -1.55 -35.62
C ALA A 9 23.56 -2.59 -34.59
N SER A 10 24.15 -2.56 -33.40
CA SER A 10 23.80 -3.43 -32.28
C SER A 10 22.39 -3.11 -31.81
N VAL A 11 21.41 -3.95 -32.13
CA VAL A 11 20.08 -3.88 -31.53
C VAL A 11 20.25 -4.18 -30.02
N PRO A 12 19.80 -3.30 -29.11
CA PRO A 12 19.83 -3.58 -27.69
C PRO A 12 19.05 -4.85 -27.38
N THR A 13 19.63 -5.77 -26.60
CA THR A 13 18.97 -7.02 -26.19
C THR A 13 17.76 -6.80 -25.27
N ASN A 14 17.68 -5.62 -24.65
CA ASN A 14 16.65 -5.25 -23.71
C ASN A 14 15.74 -4.18 -24.32
N SER A 15 14.45 -4.27 -24.04
CA SER A 15 13.45 -3.27 -24.42
C SER A 15 13.48 -2.00 -23.56
N TYR A 16 14.47 -1.85 -22.67
CA TYR A 16 14.60 -0.73 -21.74
C TYR A 16 16.08 -0.36 -21.52
N GLN A 17 16.32 0.90 -21.19
CA GLN A 17 17.58 1.38 -20.63
C GLN A 17 17.41 1.60 -19.12
N ARG A 18 18.41 1.18 -18.34
CA ARG A 18 18.32 1.26 -16.88
C ARG A 18 18.25 2.70 -16.40
N GLU A 19 19.00 3.58 -17.04
CA GLU A 19 19.06 5.01 -16.75
C GLU A 19 17.70 5.67 -16.97
N ASP A 20 17.01 5.31 -18.05
CA ASP A 20 15.67 5.85 -18.35
C ASP A 20 14.63 5.35 -17.35
N TRP A 21 14.69 4.07 -16.96
CA TRP A 21 13.82 3.54 -15.91
C TRP A 21 14.08 4.22 -14.54
N GLN A 22 15.33 4.50 -14.21
CA GLN A 22 15.70 5.16 -12.95
C GLN A 22 15.20 6.60 -12.86
N LYS A 23 15.05 7.32 -13.97
CA LYS A 23 14.43 8.66 -13.99
C LYS A 23 12.99 8.63 -13.48
N GLY A 24 12.27 7.51 -13.68
CA GLY A 24 10.93 7.30 -13.11
C GLY A 24 10.89 7.22 -11.58
N TYR A 25 12.06 7.12 -10.93
CA TYR A 25 12.23 7.14 -9.48
C TYR A 25 12.92 8.44 -8.99
N GLU A 26 12.79 9.54 -9.73
CA GLU A 26 13.11 10.86 -9.22
C GLU A 26 11.92 11.45 -8.45
N SER A 27 12.21 12.20 -7.39
CA SER A 27 11.19 12.84 -6.54
C SER A 27 10.42 13.92 -7.30
N LEU A 28 9.08 13.90 -7.24
CA LEU A 28 8.25 15.01 -7.73
C LEU A 28 7.95 16.01 -6.60
N LYS A 29 8.86 16.95 -6.38
CA LYS A 29 8.78 17.88 -5.23
C LYS A 29 7.65 18.91 -5.33
N GLN A 30 7.12 19.11 -6.53
CA GLN A 30 6.07 20.07 -6.82
C GLN A 30 4.67 19.46 -6.73
N GLU A 31 3.73 20.25 -6.22
CA GLU A 31 2.31 19.96 -6.24
C GLU A 31 1.64 20.82 -7.32
N PHE A 32 0.82 20.19 -8.15
CA PHE A 32 0.20 20.79 -9.30
C PHE A 32 -1.32 20.72 -9.23
N ASP A 33 -1.94 21.62 -9.98
CA ASP A 33 -3.38 21.84 -10.02
C ASP A 33 -3.73 22.54 -11.34
N TYR A 34 -4.12 21.78 -12.37
CA TYR A 34 -4.34 22.34 -13.71
C TYR A 34 -5.27 21.48 -14.58
N TRP A 35 -5.88 22.13 -15.58
CA TRP A 35 -6.55 21.44 -16.68
C TRP A 35 -5.53 20.91 -17.68
N ILE A 36 -5.67 19.65 -18.08
CA ILE A 36 -4.79 19.02 -19.07
C ILE A 36 -5.20 19.54 -20.45
N ASP A 37 -4.35 20.37 -21.06
CA ASP A 37 -4.58 20.97 -22.38
C ASP A 37 -3.95 20.15 -23.52
N ASP A 38 -2.89 19.39 -23.23
CA ASP A 38 -2.19 18.55 -24.20
C ASP A 38 -2.78 17.12 -24.20
N VAL A 39 -3.76 16.91 -25.07
CA VAL A 39 -4.51 15.64 -25.20
C VAL A 39 -4.42 15.15 -26.65
N GLU A 40 -3.85 13.97 -26.83
CA GLU A 40 -3.91 13.24 -28.10
C GLU A 40 -5.20 12.39 -28.17
N GLY A 41 -5.98 12.56 -29.23
CA GLY A 41 -7.29 11.91 -29.38
C GLY A 41 -8.42 12.69 -28.71
N GLU A 42 -9.47 11.99 -28.27
CA GLU A 42 -10.65 12.61 -27.65
C GLU A 42 -11.01 11.87 -26.35
N ILE A 43 -11.25 12.63 -25.27
CA ILE A 43 -11.77 12.07 -24.02
C ILE A 43 -13.27 11.79 -24.20
N PRO A 44 -13.74 10.54 -23.94
CA PRO A 44 -15.16 10.21 -24.07
C PRO A 44 -16.04 11.08 -23.17
N GLN A 45 -17.15 11.60 -23.70
CA GLN A 45 -18.07 12.49 -22.99
C GLN A 45 -18.79 11.77 -21.83
N GLU A 46 -18.97 10.46 -21.97
CA GLU A 46 -19.56 9.57 -20.97
C GLU A 46 -18.63 9.24 -19.80
N LEU A 47 -17.31 9.49 -19.93
CA LEU A 47 -16.36 9.26 -18.85
C LEU A 47 -16.46 10.40 -17.83
N GLN A 48 -17.12 10.11 -16.71
CA GLN A 48 -17.29 11.06 -15.61
C GLN A 48 -16.85 10.45 -14.29
N GLY A 49 -16.04 11.18 -13.53
CA GLY A 49 -15.54 10.74 -12.23
C GLY A 49 -14.08 11.12 -12.02
N THR A 50 -13.46 10.54 -11.01
CA THR A 50 -12.07 10.83 -10.66
C THR A 50 -11.28 9.55 -10.50
N LEU A 51 -10.17 9.44 -11.23
CA LEU A 51 -9.16 8.41 -10.99
C LEU A 51 -8.19 8.92 -9.92
N PHE A 52 -8.24 8.33 -8.73
CA PHE A 52 -7.23 8.54 -7.69
C PHE A 52 -6.14 7.48 -7.78
N ARG A 53 -4.89 7.88 -7.59
CA ARG A 53 -3.75 6.98 -7.40
C ARG A 53 -2.89 7.46 -6.24
N ASN A 54 -2.27 6.52 -5.55
CA ASN A 54 -1.29 6.78 -4.50
C ASN A 54 0.06 6.17 -4.91
N GLY A 55 1.13 6.67 -4.30
CA GLY A 55 2.47 6.14 -4.47
C GLY A 55 3.51 6.97 -3.73
N PRO A 56 4.76 6.50 -3.66
CA PRO A 56 5.86 7.27 -3.08
C PRO A 56 6.23 8.44 -4.00
N GLY A 57 6.02 9.68 -3.54
CA GLY A 57 6.37 10.88 -4.28
C GLY A 57 7.73 11.49 -3.93
N LEU A 58 8.28 11.17 -2.75
CA LEU A 58 9.63 11.57 -2.34
C LEU A 58 10.52 10.34 -2.20
N LEU A 59 11.65 10.38 -2.91
CA LEU A 59 12.69 9.35 -2.90
C LEU A 59 14.04 9.92 -2.41
N ASP A 60 14.03 11.19 -2.00
CA ASP A 60 15.07 11.86 -1.24
C ASP A 60 14.46 12.88 -0.26
N VAL A 61 15.16 13.13 0.85
CA VAL A 61 14.90 14.28 1.74
C VAL A 61 16.13 15.18 1.69
N ASN A 62 16.04 16.30 0.97
CA ASN A 62 17.15 17.23 0.74
C ASN A 62 18.46 16.53 0.30
N GLY A 63 18.37 15.66 -0.71
CA GLY A 63 19.51 14.92 -1.26
C GLY A 63 19.91 13.68 -0.45
N GLN A 64 19.35 13.44 0.73
CA GLN A 64 19.49 12.17 1.44
C GLN A 64 18.56 11.15 0.80
N ARG A 65 19.12 10.21 0.04
CA ARG A 65 18.33 9.20 -0.68
C ARG A 65 17.63 8.25 0.28
N ILE A 66 16.38 7.96 -0.04
CA ILE A 66 15.63 6.85 0.54
C ILE A 66 16.23 5.54 0.01
N HIS A 67 16.32 4.51 0.86
CA HIS A 67 16.95 3.23 0.50
C HIS A 67 16.12 2.44 -0.52
N HIS A 68 14.79 2.42 -0.33
CA HIS A 68 13.85 1.70 -1.17
C HIS A 68 12.61 2.56 -1.42
N PRO A 69 12.01 2.57 -2.63
CA PRO A 69 10.88 3.44 -2.93
C PRO A 69 9.69 3.32 -1.99
N PHE A 70 9.45 2.14 -1.42
CA PHE A 70 8.35 1.93 -0.47
C PHE A 70 8.51 2.65 0.86
N ASP A 71 9.68 3.20 1.18
CA ASP A 71 9.88 4.09 2.34
C ASP A 71 9.56 5.56 2.02
N GLY A 72 9.25 5.90 0.76
CA GLY A 72 8.96 7.25 0.32
C GLY A 72 7.59 7.75 0.77
N ASP A 73 7.49 9.06 1.04
CA ASP A 73 6.25 9.69 1.50
C ASP A 73 5.14 9.64 0.43
N GLY A 74 3.92 9.36 0.88
CA GLY A 74 2.76 9.19 0.01
C GLY A 74 2.33 10.48 -0.68
N MET A 75 2.10 10.39 -1.98
CA MET A 75 1.56 11.45 -2.82
C MET A 75 0.36 10.93 -3.59
N ILE A 76 -0.77 11.61 -3.43
CA ILE A 76 -1.95 11.33 -4.23
C ILE A 76 -1.86 12.09 -5.54
N SER A 77 -2.18 11.40 -6.63
CA SER A 77 -2.56 12.02 -7.89
C SER A 77 -4.03 11.75 -8.17
N ALA A 78 -4.71 12.75 -8.73
CA ALA A 78 -6.10 12.70 -9.14
C ALA A 78 -6.23 13.21 -10.57
N ILE A 79 -6.96 12.48 -11.41
CA ILE A 79 -7.41 12.95 -12.72
C ILE A 79 -8.94 12.92 -12.70
N ALA A 80 -9.55 14.10 -12.66
CA ALA A 80 -11.00 14.27 -12.70
C ALA A 80 -11.46 14.50 -14.14
N PHE A 81 -12.45 13.73 -14.59
CA PHE A 81 -13.01 13.78 -15.93
C PHE A 81 -14.41 14.37 -15.90
N ARG A 82 -14.65 15.34 -16.78
CA ARG A 82 -15.96 15.96 -16.97
C ARG A 82 -16.04 16.64 -18.34
N ASP A 83 -17.14 16.42 -19.05
CA ASP A 83 -17.49 17.12 -20.31
C ASP A 83 -16.35 17.07 -21.36
N GLY A 84 -15.72 15.90 -21.53
CA GLY A 84 -14.61 15.69 -22.46
C GLY A 84 -13.28 16.34 -22.06
N ARG A 85 -13.15 16.80 -20.80
CA ARG A 85 -11.93 17.41 -20.26
C ARG A 85 -11.41 16.65 -19.05
N ALA A 86 -10.11 16.78 -18.80
CA ALA A 86 -9.43 16.22 -17.64
C ALA A 86 -8.73 17.29 -16.80
N HIS A 87 -8.85 17.20 -15.49
CA HIS A 87 -8.19 18.06 -14.53
C HIS A 87 -7.24 17.25 -13.64
N PHE A 88 -5.96 17.61 -13.64
CA PHE A 88 -4.93 16.96 -12.84
C PHE A 88 -4.69 17.70 -11.53
N ARG A 89 -4.52 16.93 -10.44
CA ARG A 89 -4.05 17.45 -9.16
C ARG A 89 -3.16 16.43 -8.47
N ASN A 90 -2.08 16.87 -7.83
CA ASN A 90 -1.32 16.04 -6.90
C ASN A 90 -1.01 16.77 -5.59
N ARG A 91 -1.05 16.04 -4.47
CA ARG A 91 -0.68 16.53 -3.14
C ARG A 91 0.03 15.44 -2.36
N TYR A 92 1.06 15.80 -1.61
CA TYR A 92 1.58 14.92 -0.57
C TYR A 92 0.60 14.85 0.59
N ILE A 93 0.50 13.65 1.15
CA ILE A 93 -0.28 13.43 2.36
C ILE A 93 0.51 14.02 3.52
N ARG A 94 -0.10 14.94 4.26
CA ARG A 94 0.53 15.66 5.37
C ARG A 94 0.56 14.80 6.64
N THR A 95 1.25 13.66 6.58
CA THR A 95 1.50 12.84 7.77
C THR A 95 2.40 13.62 8.74
N ALA A 96 2.32 13.30 10.04
CA ALA A 96 3.16 13.95 11.05
C ALA A 96 4.65 13.83 10.71
N ALA A 97 5.09 12.63 10.32
CA ALA A 97 6.47 12.38 9.97
C ALA A 97 6.92 13.15 8.72
N TYR A 98 6.08 13.25 7.69
CA TYR A 98 6.36 14.07 6.51
C TYR A 98 6.60 15.53 6.93
N LEU A 99 5.68 16.12 7.70
CA LEU A 99 5.79 17.52 8.14
C LEU A 99 7.05 17.78 8.97
N GLU A 100 7.40 16.85 9.86
CA GLU A 100 8.61 16.94 10.67
C GLU A 100 9.89 16.84 9.86
N GLU A 101 9.97 15.90 8.91
CA GLU A 101 11.15 15.73 8.04
C GLU A 101 11.31 16.89 7.05
N GLN A 102 10.20 17.42 6.50
CA GLN A 102 10.24 18.63 5.67
C GLN A 102 10.74 19.84 6.48
N LYS A 103 10.26 20.01 7.71
CA LYS A 103 10.70 21.10 8.60
C LYS A 103 12.17 20.95 9.01
N ALA A 104 12.62 19.74 9.30
CA ALA A 104 13.99 19.47 9.73
C ALA A 104 14.98 19.40 8.55
N GLY A 105 14.48 19.20 7.34
CA GLY A 105 15.27 19.06 6.13
C GLY A 105 16.16 17.82 6.10
N LYS A 106 15.81 16.77 6.85
CA LYS A 106 16.57 15.51 6.95
C LYS A 106 15.67 14.34 7.34
N ILE A 107 16.16 13.13 7.10
CA ILE A 107 15.49 11.90 7.54
C ILE A 107 15.53 11.82 9.07
N LEU A 108 14.36 11.72 9.70
CA LEU A 108 14.16 11.63 11.15
C LEU A 108 13.63 10.27 11.59
N TYR A 109 13.10 9.49 10.64
CA TYR A 109 12.51 8.19 10.91
C TYR A 109 13.23 7.08 10.15
N ARG A 110 13.19 5.87 10.69
CA ARG A 110 13.67 4.68 10.00
C ARG A 110 12.57 4.17 9.05
N GLY A 111 12.96 3.85 7.84
CA GLY A 111 12.12 3.16 6.88
C GLY A 111 12.00 1.68 7.19
N VAL A 112 10.84 1.11 6.86
CA VAL A 112 10.58 -0.33 7.00
C VAL A 112 11.48 -1.12 6.06
N PHE A 113 11.78 -0.57 4.89
CA PHE A 113 12.53 -1.23 3.81
C PHE A 113 14.02 -0.86 3.78
N GLY A 114 14.55 -0.24 4.83
CA GLY A 114 16.00 -0.10 5.03
C GLY A 114 16.51 1.34 5.06
N THR A 115 15.66 2.34 4.86
CA THR A 115 16.07 3.75 5.02
C THR A 115 16.48 4.02 6.47
N GLN A 116 17.68 4.56 6.67
CA GLN A 116 18.21 4.84 8.01
C GLN A 116 18.36 6.34 8.24
N LYS A 117 18.29 6.74 9.51
CA LYS A 117 18.60 8.09 9.92
C LYS A 117 20.12 8.33 9.77
N PRO A 118 20.55 9.55 9.39
CA PRO A 118 21.96 9.90 9.39
C PRO A 118 22.55 9.82 10.81
N GLY A 119 23.87 9.68 10.92
CA GLY A 119 24.56 9.56 12.22
C GLY A 119 24.95 8.13 12.63
N GLY A 120 24.81 7.17 11.73
CA GLY A 120 25.29 5.79 11.91
C GLY A 120 24.40 4.92 12.81
N TRP A 121 24.87 3.71 13.10
CA TRP A 121 24.07 2.68 13.78
C TRP A 121 23.62 3.09 15.19
N LEU A 122 24.43 3.86 15.94
CA LEU A 122 24.07 4.34 17.27
C LEU A 122 22.80 5.20 17.27
N ASN A 123 22.59 6.00 16.22
CA ASN A 123 21.37 6.82 16.11
C ASN A 123 20.14 5.96 15.76
N ASN A 124 20.34 4.76 15.22
CA ASN A 124 19.28 3.86 14.77
C ASN A 124 19.01 2.70 15.77
N ALA A 125 19.94 2.41 16.68
CA ALA A 125 19.80 1.35 17.66
C ALA A 125 18.66 1.64 18.65
N PHE A 126 17.86 0.61 18.96
CA PHE A 126 16.70 0.64 19.84
C PHE A 126 15.62 1.67 19.47
N ASP A 127 15.63 2.18 18.24
CA ASP A 127 14.58 3.04 17.71
C ASP A 127 13.50 2.19 17.02
N PHE A 128 12.36 2.05 17.69
CA PHE A 128 11.21 1.29 17.24
C PHE A 128 10.06 2.17 16.72
N LYS A 129 10.29 3.48 16.52
CA LYS A 129 9.26 4.38 16.00
C LYS A 129 8.89 4.01 14.57
N LEU A 130 7.58 4.00 14.30
CA LEU A 130 7.03 3.70 12.98
C LEU A 130 6.68 5.01 12.25
N LYS A 131 7.14 5.15 11.01
CA LYS A 131 6.77 6.25 10.12
C LYS A 131 5.50 5.87 9.34
N ASN A 132 4.35 6.46 9.66
CA ASN A 132 3.20 6.34 8.76
C ASN A 132 3.44 7.24 7.53
N ILE A 133 3.63 6.60 6.37
CA ILE A 133 3.93 7.24 5.09
C ILE A 133 2.71 7.29 4.15
N ALA A 134 1.61 6.61 4.49
CA ALA A 134 0.34 6.65 3.76
C ALA A 134 0.45 6.48 2.22
N ASN A 135 1.33 5.62 1.70
CA ASN A 135 1.75 5.65 0.29
C ASN A 135 1.27 4.49 -0.61
N THR A 136 0.49 3.54 -0.08
CA THR A 136 0.28 2.26 -0.77
C THR A 136 -0.92 2.28 -1.70
N ASN A 137 -2.07 2.72 -1.19
CA ASN A 137 -3.32 2.74 -1.96
C ASN A 137 -4.20 3.93 -1.55
N VAL A 138 -5.26 4.17 -2.31
CA VAL A 138 -6.30 5.17 -2.02
C VAL A 138 -7.67 4.63 -2.40
N ILE A 139 -8.66 4.81 -1.53
CA ILE A 139 -10.04 4.42 -1.80
C ILE A 139 -11.01 5.58 -1.56
N TYR A 140 -12.12 5.59 -2.30
CA TYR A 140 -13.26 6.47 -2.03
C TYR A 140 -14.48 5.62 -1.67
N TRP A 141 -14.87 5.62 -0.39
CA TRP A 141 -15.97 4.81 0.12
C TRP A 141 -16.69 5.52 1.26
N GLY A 142 -18.03 5.44 1.32
CA GLY A 142 -18.81 6.09 2.38
C GLY A 142 -18.59 7.60 2.49
N GLY A 143 -18.36 8.28 1.35
CA GLY A 143 -18.05 9.72 1.31
C GLY A 143 -16.67 10.10 1.88
N LYS A 144 -15.78 9.14 2.08
CA LYS A 144 -14.41 9.36 2.56
C LYS A 144 -13.38 8.95 1.51
N LEU A 145 -12.47 9.86 1.17
CA LEU A 145 -11.24 9.53 0.46
C LEU A 145 -10.18 9.15 1.50
N LEU A 146 -9.70 7.90 1.47
CA LEU A 146 -8.76 7.36 2.44
C LEU A 146 -7.47 6.93 1.75
N ALA A 147 -6.35 7.52 2.15
CA ALA A 147 -5.02 7.03 1.80
C ALA A 147 -4.59 5.94 2.79
N LEU A 148 -4.11 4.82 2.27
CA LEU A 148 -3.88 3.60 3.01
C LEU A 148 -2.39 3.23 3.01
N TRP A 149 -1.93 2.71 4.15
CA TRP A 149 -0.62 2.09 4.32
C TRP A 149 -0.74 0.95 5.33
N GLU A 150 -0.25 -0.24 4.98
CA GLU A 150 -0.63 -1.51 5.61
C GLU A 150 -0.31 -1.62 7.12
N ALA A 151 0.61 -0.81 7.63
CA ALA A 151 1.12 -0.89 9.00
C ALA A 151 0.56 0.18 9.96
N SER A 152 -0.41 1.00 9.54
CA SER A 152 -0.99 2.03 10.41
C SER A 152 -2.41 2.43 9.98
N ASP A 153 -2.95 3.43 10.67
CA ASP A 153 -4.27 3.99 10.44
C ASP A 153 -4.32 4.80 9.12
N PRO A 154 -5.48 4.81 8.44
CA PRO A 154 -5.65 5.53 7.19
C PRO A 154 -5.65 7.05 7.41
N HIS A 155 -5.26 7.81 6.39
CA HIS A 155 -5.40 9.26 6.36
C HIS A 155 -6.60 9.65 5.50
N ARG A 156 -7.51 10.46 6.06
CA ARG A 156 -8.63 11.03 5.32
C ARG A 156 -8.19 12.27 4.57
N LEU A 157 -8.65 12.37 3.32
CA LEU A 157 -8.38 13.48 2.43
C LEU A 157 -9.69 14.13 1.98
N ASP A 158 -9.62 15.41 1.64
CA ASP A 158 -10.69 16.05 0.88
C ASP A 158 -10.66 15.53 -0.57
N PRO A 159 -11.77 14.98 -1.10
CA PRO A 159 -11.78 14.38 -2.45
C PRO A 159 -11.66 15.40 -3.57
N HIS A 160 -11.93 16.68 -3.30
CA HIS A 160 -11.78 17.75 -4.26
C HIS A 160 -10.37 18.28 -4.19
N THR A 161 -9.89 18.76 -3.04
CA THR A 161 -8.61 19.48 -2.91
C THR A 161 -7.40 18.59 -2.68
N LEU A 162 -7.61 17.32 -2.29
CA LEU A 162 -6.60 16.39 -1.78
C LEU A 162 -5.92 16.86 -0.48
N GLU A 163 -6.46 17.88 0.18
CA GLU A 163 -5.96 18.31 1.48
C GLU A 163 -6.12 17.21 2.52
N THR A 164 -5.10 17.06 3.38
CA THR A 164 -5.12 16.06 4.45
C THR A 164 -5.99 16.55 5.59
N LEU A 165 -7.08 15.84 5.85
CA LEU A 165 -8.00 16.13 6.97
C LEU A 165 -7.54 15.50 8.29
N GLY A 166 -6.59 14.56 8.22
CA GLY A 166 -6.00 13.88 9.37
C GLY A 166 -6.17 12.37 9.30
N LYS A 167 -5.88 11.69 10.41
CA LYS A 167 -6.05 10.23 10.53
C LYS A 167 -7.53 9.90 10.71
N ASP A 168 -8.01 8.81 10.10
CA ASP A 168 -9.39 8.35 10.24
C ASP A 168 -9.45 7.11 11.13
N SER A 169 -10.22 7.18 12.21
CA SER A 169 -10.41 6.07 13.14
C SER A 169 -11.56 5.13 12.75
N LEU A 170 -12.12 5.28 11.55
CA LEU A 170 -13.35 4.62 11.11
C LEU A 170 -14.48 4.78 12.14
N ASN A 171 -14.69 6.02 12.58
CA ASN A 171 -15.67 6.40 13.61
C ASN A 171 -15.41 5.70 14.97
N GLY A 172 -14.14 5.62 15.37
CA GLY A 172 -13.71 5.04 16.65
C GLY A 172 -13.54 3.51 16.65
N VAL A 173 -13.66 2.86 15.50
CA VAL A 173 -13.46 1.40 15.37
C VAL A 173 -11.97 1.02 15.45
N LEU A 174 -11.09 1.93 15.00
CA LEU A 174 -9.64 1.82 15.07
C LEU A 174 -9.11 2.68 16.23
N ALA A 175 -8.26 2.09 17.06
CA ALA A 175 -7.45 2.85 18.00
C ALA A 175 -6.30 3.58 17.29
N ASP A 176 -5.63 4.49 17.99
CA ASP A 176 -4.48 5.21 17.45
C ASP A 176 -3.38 4.24 16.99
N GLY A 177 -3.03 4.30 15.71
CA GLY A 177 -2.02 3.43 15.11
C GLY A 177 -2.46 2.00 14.81
N ASP A 178 -3.74 1.65 15.02
CA ASP A 178 -4.27 0.36 14.56
C ASP A 178 -4.16 0.26 13.02
N PRO A 179 -3.61 -0.84 12.48
CA PRO A 179 -3.47 -0.98 11.04
C PRO A 179 -4.84 -1.16 10.36
N PHE A 180 -4.95 -0.65 9.13
CA PHE A 180 -6.04 -0.94 8.19
C PHE A 180 -5.40 -1.24 6.83
N ALA A 181 -5.61 -2.46 6.31
CA ALA A 181 -4.86 -2.93 5.16
C ALA A 181 -5.10 -2.07 3.91
N ALA A 182 -4.10 -2.02 3.05
CA ALA A 182 -4.12 -1.18 1.84
C ALA A 182 -4.86 -1.81 0.66
N HIS A 183 -5.30 -3.07 0.76
CA HIS A 183 -5.95 -3.81 -0.33
C HIS A 183 -7.37 -4.27 0.05
N PRO A 184 -8.30 -3.33 0.30
CA PRO A 184 -9.69 -3.68 0.53
C PRO A 184 -10.31 -4.29 -0.74
N ARG A 185 -11.37 -5.07 -0.55
CA ARG A 185 -12.18 -5.65 -1.63
C ARG A 185 -13.59 -5.09 -1.59
N PHE A 186 -14.11 -4.77 -2.77
CA PHE A 186 -15.50 -4.37 -2.94
C PHE A 186 -16.33 -5.60 -3.28
N ASP A 187 -17.29 -5.92 -2.42
CA ASP A 187 -18.33 -6.89 -2.73
C ASP A 187 -19.50 -6.14 -3.39
N PRO A 188 -19.76 -6.35 -4.69
CA PRO A 188 -20.80 -5.63 -5.41
C PRO A 188 -22.21 -6.03 -5.00
N SER A 189 -22.39 -7.19 -4.37
CA SER A 189 -23.70 -7.66 -3.93
C SER A 189 -23.55 -8.60 -2.74
N CYS A 190 -23.55 -8.02 -1.54
CA CYS A 190 -23.32 -8.76 -0.31
C CYS A 190 -24.59 -9.53 0.10
N ASP A 191 -24.54 -10.85 0.06
CA ASP A 191 -25.64 -11.73 0.50
C ASP A 191 -26.06 -11.48 1.96
N PHE A 192 -25.15 -10.98 2.80
CA PHE A 192 -25.43 -10.67 4.20
C PHE A 192 -26.22 -9.37 4.41
N ASP A 193 -26.22 -8.49 3.40
CA ASP A 193 -26.88 -7.18 3.44
C ASP A 193 -28.02 -7.10 2.40
N GLY A 194 -28.57 -8.25 2.00
CA GLY A 194 -29.70 -8.29 1.06
C GLY A 194 -29.33 -7.85 -0.36
N GLY A 195 -28.06 -7.99 -0.75
CA GLY A 195 -27.56 -7.62 -2.07
C GLY A 195 -27.00 -6.20 -2.17
N GLU A 196 -27.04 -5.41 -1.08
CA GLU A 196 -26.35 -4.13 -1.00
C GLU A 196 -24.82 -4.33 -1.08
N PRO A 197 -24.07 -3.39 -1.68
CA PRO A 197 -22.63 -3.50 -1.77
C PRO A 197 -21.95 -3.21 -0.43
N CYS A 198 -20.81 -3.86 -0.19
CA CYS A 198 -20.00 -3.63 1.01
C CYS A 198 -18.50 -3.60 0.70
N LEU A 199 -17.73 -2.92 1.55
CA LEU A 199 -16.26 -2.93 1.48
C LEU A 199 -15.72 -3.87 2.56
N VAL A 200 -15.02 -4.91 2.13
CA VAL A 200 -14.34 -5.87 3.00
C VAL A 200 -12.88 -5.46 3.13
N ASN A 201 -12.37 -5.36 4.35
CA ASN A 201 -10.95 -5.12 4.60
C ASN A 201 -10.48 -5.91 5.81
N PHE A 202 -9.19 -5.84 6.11
CA PHE A 202 -8.60 -6.53 7.25
C PHE A 202 -7.51 -5.71 7.94
N SER A 203 -7.07 -6.21 9.08
CA SER A 203 -5.84 -5.79 9.73
C SER A 203 -5.09 -6.98 10.30
N ILE A 204 -3.77 -6.85 10.39
CA ILE A 204 -2.89 -7.89 10.89
C ILE A 204 -2.14 -7.37 12.11
N LYS A 205 -2.20 -8.14 13.19
CA LYS A 205 -1.34 -7.95 14.36
C LYS A 205 -0.42 -9.16 14.49
N VAL A 206 0.86 -8.97 14.17
CA VAL A 206 1.88 -10.01 14.24
C VAL A 206 2.32 -10.25 15.69
N GLY A 207 2.62 -11.51 16.02
CA GLY A 207 3.06 -11.96 17.34
C GLY A 207 3.53 -13.42 17.29
N LEU A 208 3.58 -14.10 18.43
CA LEU A 208 3.82 -15.56 18.47
C LEU A 208 2.72 -16.31 17.70
N SER A 209 1.50 -15.81 17.77
CA SER A 209 0.44 -16.05 16.79
C SER A 209 0.09 -14.74 16.10
N THR A 210 -0.36 -14.83 14.86
CA THR A 210 -0.86 -13.67 14.12
C THR A 210 -2.35 -13.55 14.29
N THR A 211 -2.85 -12.35 14.59
CA THR A 211 -4.29 -12.06 14.63
C THR A 211 -4.70 -11.36 13.34
N ILE A 212 -5.68 -11.91 12.65
CA ILE A 212 -6.33 -11.32 11.47
C ILE A 212 -7.69 -10.79 11.92
N THR A 213 -7.90 -9.47 11.85
CA THR A 213 -9.21 -8.87 12.08
C THR A 213 -9.83 -8.51 10.75
N ILE A 214 -11.04 -8.97 10.47
CA ILE A 214 -11.79 -8.63 9.26
C ILE A 214 -12.82 -7.56 9.62
N PHE A 215 -13.00 -6.61 8.71
CA PHE A 215 -13.97 -5.53 8.76
C PHE A 215 -14.83 -5.61 7.50
N GLU A 216 -16.15 -5.50 7.64
CA GLU A 216 -17.04 -5.21 6.51
C GLU A 216 -17.77 -3.89 6.77
N LEU A 217 -17.69 -2.98 5.81
CA LEU A 217 -18.27 -1.65 5.87
C LEU A 217 -19.46 -1.57 4.89
N ASP A 218 -20.57 -0.99 5.36
CA ASP A 218 -21.70 -0.67 4.49
C ASP A 218 -21.39 0.50 3.53
N SER A 219 -22.31 0.82 2.63
CA SER A 219 -22.18 1.90 1.64
C SER A 219 -22.06 3.30 2.27
N ALA A 220 -22.44 3.48 3.53
CA ALA A 220 -22.22 4.71 4.30
C ALA A 220 -20.83 4.75 4.97
N GLY A 221 -20.02 3.70 4.82
CA GLY A 221 -18.69 3.59 5.41
C GLY A 221 -18.69 3.22 6.90
N LYS A 222 -19.80 2.71 7.43
CA LYS A 222 -19.88 2.22 8.80
C LYS A 222 -19.48 0.75 8.84
N VAL A 223 -18.61 0.40 9.78
CA VAL A 223 -18.26 -1.01 10.04
C VAL A 223 -19.48 -1.74 10.61
N VAL A 224 -20.06 -2.65 9.85
CA VAL A 224 -21.24 -3.44 10.21
C VAL A 224 -20.89 -4.84 10.71
N ARG A 225 -19.72 -5.36 10.33
CA ARG A 225 -19.18 -6.63 10.82
C ARG A 225 -17.70 -6.46 11.17
N LYS A 226 -17.30 -6.99 12.33
CA LYS A 226 -15.91 -7.04 12.80
C LYS A 226 -15.68 -8.34 13.55
N HIS A 227 -14.71 -9.13 13.14
CA HIS A 227 -14.35 -10.36 13.84
C HIS A 227 -12.87 -10.69 13.66
N ALA A 228 -12.27 -11.29 14.69
CA ALA A 228 -10.84 -11.61 14.72
C ALA A 228 -10.59 -13.11 14.78
N HIS A 229 -9.53 -13.56 14.11
CA HIS A 229 -9.11 -14.94 14.05
C HIS A 229 -7.61 -15.03 14.31
N SER A 230 -7.19 -16.03 15.09
CA SER A 230 -5.78 -16.28 15.34
C SER A 230 -5.26 -17.39 14.45
N VAL A 231 -4.13 -17.15 13.78
CA VAL A 231 -3.42 -18.14 12.97
C VAL A 231 -2.01 -18.39 13.53
N PRO A 232 -1.49 -19.63 13.44
CA PRO A 232 -0.19 -19.94 14.04
C PRO A 232 0.99 -19.22 13.36
N GLY A 233 1.91 -18.71 14.19
CA GLY A 233 3.19 -18.15 13.76
C GLY A 233 3.12 -16.73 13.20
N PHE A 234 4.29 -16.24 12.78
CA PHE A 234 4.43 -14.99 12.05
C PHE A 234 3.82 -15.13 10.66
N ALA A 235 3.03 -14.13 10.24
CA ALA A 235 2.46 -14.08 8.90
C ALA A 235 2.65 -12.68 8.32
N PHE A 236 3.31 -12.63 7.16
CA PHE A 236 3.33 -11.47 6.29
C PHE A 236 2.34 -11.72 5.16
N MET A 237 1.17 -11.07 5.22
CA MET A 237 0.10 -11.17 4.23
C MET A 237 -0.23 -9.74 3.79
N HIS A 238 0.13 -9.42 2.55
CA HIS A 238 -0.02 -8.07 2.00
C HIS A 238 -1.43 -7.81 1.48
N ASP A 239 -2.02 -8.82 0.83
CA ASP A 239 -3.30 -8.77 0.14
C ASP A 239 -4.15 -10.00 0.53
N PHE A 240 -5.42 -9.97 0.15
CA PHE A 240 -6.38 -11.05 0.31
C PHE A 240 -7.40 -11.03 -0.82
N ALA A 241 -8.14 -12.13 -1.00
CA ALA A 241 -9.28 -12.19 -1.92
C ALA A 241 -10.56 -12.47 -1.13
N ILE A 242 -11.71 -12.13 -1.73
CA ILE A 242 -13.03 -12.47 -1.19
C ILE A 242 -13.82 -13.32 -2.17
N THR A 243 -14.70 -14.15 -1.64
CA THR A 243 -15.86 -14.73 -2.33
C THR A 243 -17.12 -14.31 -1.55
N PRO A 244 -18.34 -14.69 -2.00
CA PRO A 244 -19.54 -14.44 -1.19
C PRO A 244 -19.42 -14.99 0.24
N ASN A 245 -18.66 -16.09 0.42
CA ASN A 245 -18.63 -16.84 1.67
C ASN A 245 -17.31 -16.73 2.45
N TYR A 246 -16.18 -16.39 1.81
CA TYR A 246 -14.86 -16.48 2.43
C TYR A 246 -14.00 -15.24 2.20
N CYS A 247 -13.21 -14.89 3.21
CA CYS A 247 -11.98 -14.13 3.04
C CYS A 247 -10.82 -15.14 2.93
N ILE A 248 -9.98 -14.96 1.90
CA ILE A 248 -8.92 -15.90 1.52
C ILE A 248 -7.58 -15.18 1.65
N PHE A 249 -6.71 -15.69 2.53
CA PHE A 249 -5.37 -15.15 2.75
C PHE A 249 -4.29 -16.17 2.39
N PHE A 250 -3.13 -15.68 1.94
CA PHE A 250 -1.98 -16.50 1.62
C PHE A 250 -0.83 -16.16 2.56
N GLN A 251 -0.63 -16.99 3.58
CA GLN A 251 0.50 -16.86 4.49
C GLN A 251 1.75 -17.42 3.81
N ASN A 252 2.56 -16.50 3.29
CA ASN A 252 3.86 -16.82 2.72
C ASN A 252 4.80 -17.41 3.80
N PRO A 253 5.62 -18.42 3.45
CA PRO A 253 6.54 -19.05 4.39
C PRO A 253 7.73 -18.12 4.69
N VAL A 254 7.56 -17.21 5.65
CA VAL A 254 8.55 -16.21 6.05
C VAL A 254 8.89 -16.37 7.54
N VAL A 255 10.17 -16.18 7.88
CA VAL A 255 10.63 -16.03 9.27
C VAL A 255 11.15 -14.62 9.50
N PHE A 256 10.97 -14.11 10.71
CA PHE A 256 11.40 -12.77 11.10
C PHE A 256 12.43 -12.85 12.24
N ASN A 257 13.60 -12.24 12.06
CA ASN A 257 14.61 -12.09 13.10
C ASN A 257 14.69 -10.62 13.55
N PRO A 258 14.16 -10.23 14.71
CA PRO A 258 14.10 -8.83 15.12
C PRO A 258 15.46 -8.22 15.47
N LEU A 259 16.51 -9.02 15.70
CA LEU A 259 17.78 -8.53 16.27
C LEU A 259 18.48 -7.49 15.40
N PRO A 260 18.66 -7.66 14.07
CA PRO A 260 19.31 -6.63 13.24
C PRO A 260 18.52 -5.32 13.20
N PHE A 261 17.19 -5.38 13.25
CA PHE A 261 16.33 -4.21 13.34
C PHE A 261 16.49 -3.50 14.70
N ALA A 262 16.45 -4.26 15.81
CA ALA A 262 16.63 -3.72 17.15
C ALA A 262 18.01 -3.07 17.34
N LEU A 263 19.07 -3.63 16.75
CA LEU A 263 20.43 -3.07 16.80
C LEU A 263 20.66 -1.90 15.83
N GLY A 264 19.64 -1.47 15.07
CA GLY A 264 19.77 -0.35 14.15
C GLY A 264 20.56 -0.65 12.87
N LEU A 265 20.76 -1.93 12.54
CA LEU A 265 21.59 -2.37 11.40
C LEU A 265 20.81 -2.51 10.10
N ARG A 266 19.49 -2.76 10.18
CA ARG A 266 18.59 -3.01 9.03
C ARG A 266 17.19 -2.45 9.28
N GLY A 267 16.41 -2.27 8.22
CA GLY A 267 14.96 -2.08 8.30
C GLY A 267 14.24 -3.35 8.76
N ALA A 268 12.98 -3.21 9.16
CA ALA A 268 12.18 -4.35 9.61
C ALA A 268 11.92 -5.36 8.48
N ALA A 269 11.64 -4.92 7.26
CA ALA A 269 11.39 -5.83 6.13
C ALA A 269 12.65 -6.63 5.74
N GLU A 270 13.84 -6.03 5.85
CA GLU A 270 15.11 -6.72 5.59
C GLU A 270 15.46 -7.80 6.62
N CYS A 271 14.71 -7.86 7.72
CA CYS A 271 14.80 -8.89 8.74
C CYS A 271 13.86 -10.08 8.48
N MET A 272 13.09 -10.03 7.40
CA MET A 272 12.28 -11.15 6.92
C MET A 272 13.07 -12.02 5.94
N LYS A 273 12.98 -13.34 6.12
CA LYS A 273 13.59 -14.32 5.21
C LYS A 273 12.57 -15.31 4.71
N PHE A 274 12.38 -15.34 3.39
CA PHE A 274 11.57 -16.35 2.71
C PHE A 274 12.16 -17.76 2.87
N GLN A 275 11.30 -18.76 3.05
CA GLN A 275 11.64 -20.17 3.26
C GLN A 275 11.13 -21.00 2.07
N PRO A 276 11.91 -21.12 0.96
CA PRO A 276 11.45 -21.73 -0.29
C PRO A 276 11.12 -23.22 -0.19
N HIS A 277 11.52 -23.88 0.90
CA HIS A 277 11.26 -25.31 1.14
C HIS A 277 10.04 -25.57 2.03
N LYS A 278 9.39 -24.52 2.53
CA LYS A 278 8.16 -24.64 3.34
C LYS A 278 6.94 -24.32 2.47
N PRO A 279 5.78 -24.95 2.73
CA PRO A 279 4.56 -24.68 1.99
C PRO A 279 4.03 -23.27 2.27
N THR A 280 3.36 -22.70 1.29
CA THR A 280 2.49 -21.53 1.50
C THR A 280 1.18 -22.02 2.08
N ARG A 281 0.65 -21.34 3.11
CA ARG A 281 -0.62 -21.69 3.73
C ARG A 281 -1.74 -20.82 3.18
N VAL A 282 -2.80 -21.44 2.69
CA VAL A 282 -4.03 -20.77 2.27
C VAL A 282 -5.00 -20.81 3.45
N ILE A 283 -5.36 -19.63 3.97
CA ILE A 283 -6.24 -19.49 5.13
C ILE A 283 -7.60 -19.05 4.61
N LEU A 284 -8.60 -19.92 4.78
CA LEU A 284 -10.00 -19.65 4.43
C LEU A 284 -10.75 -19.28 5.70
N ILE A 285 -11.19 -18.03 5.77
CA ILE A 285 -11.98 -17.51 6.90
C ILE A 285 -13.41 -17.28 6.41
N PRO A 286 -14.42 -17.97 6.96
CA PRO A 286 -15.81 -17.65 6.65
C PRO A 286 -16.13 -16.19 6.99
N ARG A 287 -16.72 -15.45 6.04
CA ARG A 287 -17.18 -14.06 6.25
C ARG A 287 -18.29 -13.97 7.29
N LYS A 288 -19.07 -15.04 7.43
CA LYS A 288 -20.02 -15.23 8.53
C LYS A 288 -19.43 -16.22 9.54
N PRO A 289 -19.02 -15.78 10.75
CA PRO A 289 -18.40 -16.67 11.74
C PRO A 289 -19.25 -17.89 12.14
N SER A 290 -20.58 -17.79 12.06
CA SER A 290 -21.48 -18.91 12.34
C SER A 290 -21.55 -19.95 11.22
N ALA A 291 -21.00 -19.69 10.03
CA ALA A 291 -21.08 -20.57 8.87
C ALA A 291 -20.02 -21.68 8.87
N GLY A 292 -18.96 -21.56 9.70
CA GLY A 292 -17.93 -22.59 9.78
C GLY A 292 -16.70 -22.16 10.57
N LYS A 293 -15.73 -23.06 10.65
CA LYS A 293 -14.41 -22.80 11.25
C LYS A 293 -13.43 -22.34 10.18
N VAL A 294 -12.39 -21.62 10.61
CA VAL A 294 -11.23 -21.31 9.76
C VAL A 294 -10.59 -22.60 9.26
N GLN A 295 -10.27 -22.64 7.97
CA GLN A 295 -9.56 -23.76 7.34
C GLN A 295 -8.18 -23.29 6.91
N ILE A 296 -7.18 -24.16 7.08
CA ILE A 296 -5.81 -23.92 6.62
C ILE A 296 -5.46 -25.05 5.66
N LEU A 297 -5.25 -24.69 4.42
CA LEU A 297 -4.77 -25.57 3.36
C LEU A 297 -3.30 -25.26 3.08
N GLU A 298 -2.59 -26.21 2.47
CA GLU A 298 -1.21 -26.02 2.06
C GLU A 298 -1.07 -26.14 0.54
N THR A 299 -0.21 -25.32 -0.03
CA THR A 299 0.17 -25.38 -1.45
C THR A 299 1.70 -25.31 -1.58
N HIS A 300 2.20 -25.49 -2.81
CA HIS A 300 3.61 -25.33 -3.12
C HIS A 300 4.15 -23.98 -2.64
N SER A 301 5.44 -23.96 -2.30
CA SER A 301 6.10 -22.75 -1.83
C SER A 301 6.03 -21.65 -2.88
N GLY A 302 5.66 -20.45 -2.45
CA GLY A 302 5.56 -19.28 -3.30
C GLY A 302 5.50 -18.01 -2.45
N PHE A 303 5.77 -16.88 -3.08
CA PHE A 303 5.59 -15.58 -2.45
C PHE A 303 4.47 -14.84 -3.18
N VAL A 304 3.29 -14.81 -2.57
CA VAL A 304 2.12 -14.15 -3.13
C VAL A 304 2.02 -12.75 -2.55
N PHE A 305 2.04 -11.75 -3.43
CA PHE A 305 1.95 -10.35 -3.04
C PHE A 305 0.57 -9.75 -3.38
N HIS A 306 0.05 -10.07 -4.57
CA HIS A 306 -1.27 -9.60 -5.02
C HIS A 306 -2.13 -10.75 -5.54
N HIS A 307 -3.43 -10.64 -5.31
CA HIS A 307 -4.46 -11.51 -5.87
C HIS A 307 -5.26 -10.75 -6.93
N ALA A 308 -5.46 -11.40 -8.08
CA ALA A 308 -6.34 -10.87 -9.12
C ALA A 308 -7.79 -10.85 -8.62
N ASN A 309 -8.36 -12.03 -8.33
CA ASN A 309 -9.70 -12.20 -7.77
C ASN A 309 -9.88 -13.63 -7.19
N ALA A 310 -11.04 -13.92 -6.60
CA ALA A 310 -11.53 -15.27 -6.27
C ALA A 310 -13.06 -15.37 -6.49
N PHE A 311 -13.59 -16.58 -6.66
CA PHE A 311 -15.02 -16.85 -6.85
C PHE A 311 -15.43 -18.19 -6.23
#